data_AF-A0A812I751-F1
#
_entry.id   AF-A0A812I751-F1
#
_cell.length_a   1.000
_cell.length_b   1.000
_cell.length_c   1.000
_cell.angle_alpha   90.00
_cell.angle_beta   90.00
_cell.angle_gamma   90.00
#
_symmetry.space_group_name_H-M   'P 1'
#
loop_
_entity.id
_entity.type
_entity.pdbx_description
1 polymer ?
#
loop_
_entity_poly.entity_id
_entity_poly.type
_entity_poly.pdbx_seq_one_letter_code
_entity_poly.pdbx_strand_id
1 'polypeptide(L)'
;VKAATQSQCGSEAGWALYELVCRHFLASVSPDAALQEAEVAFVLGPARFVAASRRVRDPGWTRVAQVRLQEIGEIDLSTGFREGDAVTVQRTVLSRHLTAPPKHLTESELLALMDQHGI
;
A
#
# COMPACT_ATOMS: atom_id res chain seq x y z
N VAL A 1 -12.95 30.27 9.86
CA VAL A 1 -12.26 30.20 8.55
C VAL A 1 -13.25 29.66 7.52
N LYS A 2 -13.43 30.33 6.38
CA LYS A 2 -14.41 29.94 5.34
C LYS A 2 -13.70 29.08 4.28
N ALA A 3 -14.25 27.92 3.95
CA ALA A 3 -13.72 27.07 2.87
C ALA A 3 -13.99 27.70 1.49
N ALA A 4 -13.08 27.49 0.54
CA ALA A 4 -13.25 27.95 -0.83
C ALA A 4 -14.31 27.08 -1.57
N THR A 5 -15.04 27.70 -2.50
CA THR A 5 -15.94 27.00 -3.44
C THR A 5 -15.25 26.79 -4.79
N GLN A 6 -15.71 25.83 -5.59
CA GLN A 6 -15.14 25.53 -6.91
C GLN A 6 -15.04 26.76 -7.83
N SER A 7 -16.05 27.65 -7.76
CA SER A 7 -16.06 28.92 -8.50
C SER A 7 -14.95 29.91 -8.08
N GLN A 8 -14.38 29.76 -6.89
CA GLN A 8 -13.32 30.62 -6.36
C GLN A 8 -11.91 30.14 -6.74
N CYS A 9 -11.77 28.90 -7.20
CA CYS A 9 -10.47 28.31 -7.57
C CYS A 9 -10.06 28.52 -9.03
N GLY A 10 -10.85 29.28 -9.80
CA GLY A 10 -10.52 29.75 -11.15
C GLY A 10 -10.52 28.70 -12.26
N SER A 11 -10.16 27.45 -11.96
CA SER A 11 -10.14 26.33 -12.91
C SER A 11 -10.42 24.99 -12.21
N GLU A 12 -10.71 23.96 -12.99
CA GLU A 12 -10.86 22.59 -12.50
C GLU A 12 -9.56 22.06 -11.87
N ALA A 13 -8.41 22.32 -12.50
CA ALA A 13 -7.10 21.96 -11.97
C ALA A 13 -6.79 22.69 -10.65
N GLY A 14 -7.18 23.97 -10.54
CA GLY A 14 -7.04 24.75 -9.31
C GLY A 14 -7.89 24.19 -8.18
N TRP A 15 -9.12 23.74 -8.48
CA TRP A 15 -9.97 23.05 -7.51
C TRP A 15 -9.38 21.70 -7.08
N ALA A 16 -8.88 20.89 -8.02
CA ALA A 16 -8.26 19.61 -7.72
C ALA A 16 -7.02 19.76 -6.82
N LEU A 17 -6.20 20.78 -7.05
CA LEU A 17 -5.05 21.09 -6.18
C LEU A 17 -5.51 21.54 -4.78
N TYR A 18 -6.51 22.42 -4.70
CA TYR A 18 -7.07 22.85 -3.41
C TYR A 18 -7.62 21.66 -2.62
N GLU A 19 -8.35 20.76 -3.29
CA GLU A 19 -8.91 19.55 -2.69
C GLU A 19 -7.81 18.59 -2.21
N LEU A 20 -6.74 18.41 -3.00
CA LEU A 20 -5.57 17.62 -2.62
C LEU A 20 -4.92 18.17 -1.34
N VAL A 21 -4.66 19.48 -1.29
CA VAL A 21 -4.04 20.13 -0.12
C VAL A 21 -4.94 20.00 1.11
N CYS A 22 -6.25 20.24 0.98
CA CYS A 22 -7.20 20.14 2.09
C CYS A 22 -7.32 18.70 2.60
N ARG A 23 -7.43 17.71 1.72
CA ARG A 23 -7.48 16.29 2.10
C ARG A 23 -6.20 15.85 2.78
N HIS A 24 -5.05 16.27 2.27
CA HIS A 24 -3.75 15.95 2.87
C HIS A 24 -3.64 16.54 4.28
N PHE A 25 -4.06 17.79 4.48
CA PHE A 25 -4.08 18.41 5.79
C PHE A 25 -5.04 17.71 6.76
N LEU A 26 -6.25 17.38 6.33
CA LEU A 26 -7.20 16.65 7.17
C LEU A 26 -6.70 15.24 7.50
N ALA A 27 -6.01 14.59 6.56
CA ALA A 27 -5.38 13.30 6.78
C ALA A 27 -4.24 13.38 7.81
N SER A 28 -3.42 14.44 7.80
CA SER A 28 -2.29 14.58 8.74
C SER A 28 -2.71 14.77 10.20
N VAL A 29 -3.95 15.21 10.45
CA VAL A 29 -4.54 15.32 11.79
C VAL A 29 -5.52 14.18 12.10
N SER A 30 -5.70 13.24 11.18
CA SER A 30 -6.54 12.06 11.38
C SER A 30 -5.76 10.93 12.07
N PRO A 31 -6.44 9.96 12.70
CA PRO A 31 -5.77 8.78 13.27
C PRO A 31 -5.04 7.94 12.22
N ASP A 32 -4.03 7.21 12.68
CA ASP A 32 -3.31 6.23 11.87
C ASP A 32 -4.24 5.13 11.35
N ALA A 33 -3.94 4.60 10.16
CA ALA A 33 -4.60 3.42 9.65
C ALA A 33 -4.06 2.17 10.36
N ALA A 34 -4.97 1.32 10.85
CA ALA A 34 -4.62 0.04 11.46
C ALA A 34 -4.75 -1.09 10.44
N LEU A 35 -3.66 -1.84 10.25
CA LEU A 35 -3.58 -3.01 9.39
C LEU A 35 -3.31 -4.24 10.24
N GLN A 36 -3.88 -5.38 9.84
CA GLN A 36 -3.52 -6.68 10.37
C GLN A 36 -2.75 -7.45 9.31
N GLU A 37 -1.51 -7.80 9.64
CA GLU A 37 -0.66 -8.63 8.82
C GLU A 37 -0.45 -9.99 9.50
N ALA A 38 -0.46 -11.05 8.71
CA ALA A 38 -0.16 -12.39 9.18
C ALA A 38 0.72 -13.11 8.17
N GLU A 39 1.76 -13.78 8.68
CA GLU A 39 2.72 -14.56 7.90
C GLU A 39 2.74 -16.00 8.42
N VAL A 40 2.68 -16.96 7.51
CA VAL A 40 2.80 -18.39 7.82
C VAL A 40 3.93 -18.98 6.99
N ALA A 41 4.89 -19.60 7.67
CA ALA A 41 5.99 -20.31 7.04
C ALA A 41 5.68 -21.80 6.90
N PHE A 42 5.84 -22.33 5.69
CA PHE A 42 5.66 -23.75 5.39
C PHE A 42 7.01 -24.37 5.05
N VAL A 43 7.27 -25.57 5.58
CA VAL A 43 8.48 -26.34 5.29
C VAL A 43 8.09 -27.56 4.44
N LEU A 44 8.65 -27.64 3.23
CA LEU A 44 8.47 -28.76 2.31
C LEU A 44 9.85 -29.37 2.02
N GLY A 45 10.20 -30.44 2.73
CA GLY A 45 11.53 -31.04 2.66
C GLY A 45 12.61 -30.02 3.06
N PRO A 46 13.59 -29.71 2.20
CA PRO A 46 14.62 -28.70 2.49
C PRO A 46 14.18 -27.25 2.19
N ALA A 47 13.03 -27.05 1.55
CA ALA A 47 12.61 -25.73 1.09
C ALA A 47 11.65 -25.06 2.09
N ARG A 48 11.82 -23.74 2.30
CA ARG A 48 10.94 -22.89 3.09
C ARG A 48 10.14 -21.99 2.17
N PHE A 49 8.82 -21.96 2.38
CA PHE A 49 7.88 -21.09 1.68
C PHE A 49 7.20 -20.18 2.69
N VAL A 50 6.80 -19.00 2.26
CA VAL A 50 6.13 -18.01 3.11
C VAL A 50 4.85 -17.56 2.41
N ALA A 51 3.73 -17.63 3.12
CA ALA A 51 2.49 -16.99 2.72
C ALA A 51 2.21 -15.81 3.65
N ALA A 52 1.81 -14.67 3.07
CA ALA A 52 1.46 -13.48 3.82
C ALA A 52 0.04 -13.04 3.48
N SER A 53 -0.67 -12.52 4.46
CA SER A 53 -1.97 -11.87 4.30
C SER A 53 -1.99 -10.52 5.00
N ARG A 54 -2.73 -9.58 4.44
CA ARG A 54 -2.91 -8.22 4.98
C ARG A 54 -4.37 -7.84 4.87
N ARG A 55 -4.95 -7.33 5.97
CA ARG A 55 -6.34 -6.84 6.06
C ARG A 55 -6.37 -5.47 6.70
N VAL A 56 -7.27 -4.59 6.23
CA VAL A 56 -7.47 -3.28 6.86
C VAL A 56 -8.40 -3.44 8.05
N ARG A 57 -7.91 -3.12 9.26
CA ARG A 57 -8.71 -3.13 10.50
C ARG A 57 -9.40 -1.79 10.71
N ASP A 58 -8.66 -0.69 10.55
CA ASP A 58 -9.18 0.67 10.58
C ASP A 58 -8.53 1.47 9.45
N PRO A 59 -9.30 2.08 8.53
CA PRO A 59 -8.72 2.89 7.47
C PRO A 59 -8.06 4.19 7.96
N GLY A 60 -8.40 4.73 9.13
CA GLY A 60 -7.84 5.98 9.65
C GLY A 60 -7.81 7.13 8.62
N TRP A 61 -6.67 7.81 8.50
CA TRP A 61 -6.44 8.90 7.56
C TRP A 61 -6.72 8.55 6.08
N THR A 62 -6.60 7.29 5.69
CA THR A 62 -6.74 6.86 4.28
C THR A 62 -8.14 7.07 3.74
N ARG A 63 -9.16 7.03 4.61
CA ARG A 63 -10.55 7.36 4.26
C ARG A 63 -10.68 8.81 3.80
N VAL A 64 -9.99 9.74 4.48
CA VAL A 64 -10.03 11.18 4.18
C VAL A 64 -9.20 11.51 2.95
N ALA A 65 -8.00 10.92 2.86
CA ALA A 65 -7.13 11.06 1.69
C ALA A 65 -7.66 10.33 0.44
N GLN A 66 -8.72 9.53 0.56
CA GLN A 66 -9.26 8.66 -0.49
C GLN A 66 -8.21 7.70 -1.09
N VAL A 67 -7.26 7.28 -0.26
CA VAL A 67 -6.22 6.32 -0.63
C VAL A 67 -6.73 4.93 -0.28
N ARG A 68 -6.63 4.00 -1.24
CA ARG A 68 -6.98 2.60 -1.00
C ARG A 68 -5.74 1.84 -0.53
N LEU A 69 -5.77 1.35 0.71
CA LEU A 69 -4.77 0.40 1.19
C LEU A 69 -4.93 -0.94 0.46
N GLN A 70 -3.81 -1.55 0.08
CA GLN A 70 -3.81 -2.85 -0.58
C GLN A 70 -3.95 -3.96 0.45
N GLU A 71 -4.98 -4.79 0.29
CA GLU A 71 -5.11 -6.05 1.00
C GLU A 71 -4.41 -7.15 0.21
N ILE A 72 -3.75 -8.06 0.92
CA ILE A 72 -2.91 -9.12 0.33
C ILE A 72 -3.43 -10.48 0.79
N GLY A 73 -3.39 -11.46 -0.11
CA GLY A 73 -3.86 -12.82 0.14
C GLY A 73 -5.38 -12.92 0.11
N GLU A 74 -5.93 -13.94 -0.55
CA GLU A 74 -7.38 -14.14 -0.65
C GLU A 74 -8.01 -14.50 0.71
N ILE A 75 -7.25 -15.21 1.55
CA ILE A 75 -7.68 -15.69 2.86
C ILE A 75 -6.91 -14.95 3.94
N ASP A 76 -7.59 -14.65 5.05
CA ASP A 76 -6.94 -14.14 6.26
C ASP A 76 -6.18 -15.28 6.94
N LEU A 77 -4.85 -15.20 6.95
CA LEU A 77 -3.98 -16.22 7.52
C LEU A 77 -3.80 -16.05 9.04
N SER A 78 -4.36 -14.99 9.64
CA SER A 78 -4.24 -14.75 11.09
C SER A 78 -4.97 -15.76 11.95
N THR A 79 -5.92 -16.48 11.38
CA THR A 79 -6.72 -17.49 12.07
C THR A 79 -6.72 -18.77 11.27
N GLY A 80 -6.32 -19.90 11.87
CA GLY A 80 -6.52 -21.22 11.28
C GLY A 80 -5.26 -22.07 11.11
N PHE A 81 -4.07 -21.55 11.42
CA PHE A 81 -2.84 -22.33 11.47
C PHE A 81 -2.23 -22.32 12.87
N ARG A 82 -1.73 -23.47 13.29
CA ARG A 82 -0.90 -23.66 14.48
C ARG A 82 0.44 -24.23 14.07
N GLU A 83 1.46 -23.94 14.87
CA GLU A 83 2.77 -24.55 14.66
C GLU A 83 2.65 -26.07 14.74
N GLY A 84 3.21 -26.74 13.72
CA GLY A 84 3.14 -28.20 13.58
C GLY A 84 1.93 -28.72 12.80
N ASP A 85 1.02 -27.85 12.35
CA ASP A 85 -0.08 -28.28 11.47
C ASP A 85 0.46 -28.86 10.16
N ALA A 86 -0.03 -30.05 9.80
CA ALA A 86 0.28 -30.70 8.54
C ALA A 86 -0.65 -30.19 7.44
N VAL A 87 -0.08 -29.78 6.30
CA VAL A 87 -0.82 -29.32 5.13
C VAL A 87 -0.57 -30.22 3.93
N THR A 88 -1.62 -30.48 3.15
CA THR A 88 -1.51 -31.24 1.90
C THR A 88 -1.22 -30.30 0.74
N VAL A 89 -0.12 -30.55 0.04
CA VAL A 89 0.29 -29.77 -1.12
C VAL A 89 -0.61 -30.11 -2.31
N GLN A 90 -1.36 -29.12 -2.81
CA GLN A 90 -2.24 -29.32 -3.97
C GLN A 90 -1.51 -29.18 -5.31
N ARG A 91 -0.60 -28.21 -5.43
CA ARG A 91 0.14 -27.94 -6.67
C ARG A 91 1.47 -27.27 -6.39
N THR A 92 2.50 -27.67 -7.10
CA THR A 92 3.81 -27.02 -7.14
C THR A 92 4.11 -26.54 -8.56
N VAL A 93 4.58 -25.31 -8.72
CA VAL A 93 4.91 -24.73 -10.04
C VAL A 93 6.32 -24.17 -9.99
N LEU A 94 7.13 -24.49 -11.00
CA LEU A 94 8.43 -23.87 -11.21
C LEU A 94 8.31 -22.80 -12.29
N SER A 95 8.41 -21.53 -11.91
CA SER A 95 8.39 -20.41 -12.85
C SER A 95 9.79 -19.84 -13.06
N ARG A 96 10.11 -19.49 -14.31
CA ARG A 96 11.36 -18.82 -14.67
C ARG A 96 11.07 -17.37 -14.98
N HIS A 97 11.77 -16.47 -14.30
CA HIS A 97 11.65 -15.02 -14.50
C HIS A 97 13.02 -14.44 -14.85
N LEU A 98 13.02 -13.34 -15.61
CA LEU A 98 14.19 -12.54 -15.92
C LEU A 98 14.03 -11.17 -15.27
N THR A 99 15.14 -10.56 -14.86
CA THR A 99 15.15 -9.19 -14.33
C THR A 99 14.86 -8.18 -15.44
N ALA A 100 14.04 -7.18 -15.16
CA ALA A 100 13.80 -6.08 -16.08
C ALA A 100 14.86 -4.98 -15.92
N PRO A 101 15.25 -4.28 -17.00
CA PRO A 101 16.09 -3.09 -16.91
C PRO A 101 15.36 -1.95 -16.17
N PRO A 102 16.10 -0.97 -15.61
CA PRO A 102 15.51 0.20 -14.97
C PRO A 102 14.65 1.02 -15.92
N LYS A 103 13.61 1.67 -15.39
CA LYS A 103 12.78 2.61 -16.16
C LYS A 103 13.45 3.99 -16.22
N HIS A 104 13.03 4.80 -17.18
CA HIS A 104 13.36 6.23 -17.18
C HIS A 104 12.75 6.91 -15.96
N LEU A 105 13.41 7.97 -15.49
CA LEU A 105 12.95 8.76 -14.35
C LEU A 105 11.64 9.48 -14.68
N THR A 106 10.70 9.38 -13.76
CA THR A 106 9.53 10.23 -13.68
C THR A 106 9.89 11.60 -13.08
N GLU A 107 9.04 12.59 -13.26
CA GLU A 107 9.23 13.93 -12.67
C GLU A 107 9.40 13.86 -11.14
N SER A 108 8.55 13.09 -10.45
CA SER A 108 8.64 12.90 -9.00
C SER A 108 9.97 12.27 -8.57
N GLU A 109 10.47 11.30 -9.32
CA GLU A 109 11.76 10.66 -9.04
C GLU A 109 12.94 11.62 -9.28
N LEU A 110 12.86 12.44 -10.34
CA LEU A 110 13.87 13.46 -10.61
C LEU A 110 13.91 14.52 -9.50
N LEU A 111 12.74 15.01 -9.05
CA LEU A 111 12.67 15.96 -7.95
C LEU A 111 13.23 15.38 -6.64
N ALA A 112 12.95 14.11 -6.36
CA ALA A 112 13.53 13.43 -5.20
C ALA A 112 15.06 13.29 -5.30
N LEU A 113 15.58 13.00 -6.49
CA LEU A 113 17.02 12.96 -6.77
C LEU A 113 17.68 14.33 -6.59
N MET A 114 17.04 15.39 -7.08
CA MET A 114 17.50 16.77 -6.92
C MET A 114 17.61 17.15 -5.43
N ASP A 115 16.54 16.91 -4.65
CA ASP A 115 16.53 17.18 -3.20
C ASP A 115 17.59 16.36 -2.45
N GLN A 116 17.75 15.08 -2.78
CA GLN A 116 18.79 14.21 -2.22
C GLN A 116 20.21 14.73 -2.49
N HIS A 117 20.43 15.35 -3.65
CA HIS A 117 21.71 15.92 -4.05
C HIS A 117 21.86 17.41 -3.67
N GLY A 118 20.83 18.03 -3.08
CA GLY A 118 20.83 19.42 -2.65
C GLY A 118 20.86 20.43 -3.80
N ILE A 119 20.26 20.09 -4.95
CA ILE A 119 20.17 20.95 -6.15
C ILE A 119 18.72 21.22 -6.55
#